data_AF-A0AAD1U3R3-F1
#
_entry.id   AF-A0AAD1U3R3-F1
#
_cell.length_a   1.000
_cell.length_b   1.000
_cell.length_c   1.000
_cell.angle_alpha   90.00
_cell.angle_beta   90.00
_cell.angle_gamma   90.00
#
_symmetry.space_group_name_H-M   'P 1'
#
loop_
_entity.id
_entity.type
_entity.pdbx_description
1 polymer ?
#
loop_
_entity_poly.entity_id
_entity_poly.type
_entity_poly.pdbx_seq_one_letter_code
_entity_poly.pdbx_strand_id
1 'polypeptide(L)'
;MGSSGVLQFSQQISWSKIVFYGCTQSIQFGETVFLSHLDCFCLICMLRFPHLESNETFFITMAFYGYARVSTNDQDLDLQIQTLRAAGCEIIRSEKASGTSRDGRTELQLLLDFLRKGDTLIVTRVDRLARSIKDLQDIVYALNQQGITLKATEQPVDTRTAAGKAFLDMLGVFAEFETNLRRERQLEGIAAAKARGVYQGRKPRIDPVEVRRLYVEEKMGATAISRQLGIGRASVYRVLDRDEQPA
;
A
#
# COMPACT_ATOMS: atom_id res chain seq x y z
N MET A 1 12.32 66.01 -29.91
CA MET A 1 10.88 66.02 -29.59
C MET A 1 10.25 64.84 -30.30
N GLY A 2 9.59 63.93 -29.57
CA GLY A 2 8.91 62.76 -30.11
C GLY A 2 9.40 61.42 -29.55
N SER A 3 9.06 61.13 -28.30
CA SER A 3 9.22 59.83 -27.64
C SER A 3 7.89 59.07 -27.66
N SER A 4 7.84 57.94 -28.36
CA SER A 4 6.67 57.04 -28.40
C SER A 4 6.77 56.03 -27.24
N GLY A 5 6.10 56.31 -26.12
CA GLY A 5 5.93 55.39 -25.01
C GLY A 5 4.66 54.56 -25.19
N VAL A 6 4.83 53.24 -25.30
CA VAL A 6 3.75 52.25 -25.29
C VAL A 6 3.36 51.99 -23.83
N LEU A 7 2.12 52.30 -23.46
CA LEU A 7 1.54 51.94 -22.16
C LEU A 7 0.59 50.74 -22.36
N GLN A 8 1.00 49.58 -21.85
CA GLN A 8 0.15 48.42 -21.62
C GLN A 8 -0.78 48.69 -20.44
N PHE A 9 -2.10 48.58 -20.65
CA PHE A 9 -3.08 48.53 -19.57
C PHE A 9 -3.58 47.09 -19.38
N SER A 10 -3.26 46.56 -18.22
CA SER A 10 -3.81 45.36 -17.59
C SER A 10 -5.32 45.50 -17.39
N GLN A 11 -6.09 44.45 -17.72
CA GLN A 11 -7.39 44.23 -17.07
C GLN A 11 -7.51 42.77 -16.61
N GLN A 12 -7.67 42.66 -15.29
CA GLN A 12 -7.96 41.47 -14.52
C GLN A 12 -9.38 40.96 -14.83
N ILE A 13 -9.52 39.67 -15.09
CA ILE A 13 -10.82 38.99 -15.17
C ILE A 13 -11.21 38.57 -13.75
N SER A 14 -12.22 39.22 -13.19
CA SER A 14 -12.88 38.82 -11.94
C SER A 14 -14.12 37.99 -12.25
N TRP A 15 -14.10 36.74 -11.81
CA TRP A 15 -15.23 35.82 -11.88
C TRP A 15 -16.16 36.04 -10.69
N SER A 16 -17.29 36.72 -10.89
CA SER A 16 -18.40 36.75 -9.94
C SER A 16 -19.65 37.31 -10.61
N LYS A 17 -20.49 36.43 -11.19
CA LYS A 17 -21.96 36.55 -11.36
C LYS A 17 -22.44 35.54 -12.41
N ILE A 18 -22.78 34.33 -11.96
CA ILE A 18 -23.70 33.45 -12.69
C ILE A 18 -25.10 33.76 -12.14
N VAL A 19 -25.94 34.38 -12.97
CA VAL A 19 -27.37 34.59 -12.67
C VAL A 19 -28.16 33.76 -13.67
N PHE A 20 -28.86 32.75 -13.15
CA PHE A 20 -29.85 31.95 -13.86
C PHE A 20 -31.05 32.82 -14.27
N TYR A 21 -31.46 32.76 -15.53
CA TYR A 21 -32.81 33.15 -15.97
C TYR A 21 -33.49 31.94 -16.60
N GLY A 22 -34.53 31.44 -15.93
CA GLY A 22 -35.47 30.48 -16.49
C GLY A 22 -36.43 31.18 -17.44
N CYS A 23 -36.71 30.55 -18.58
CA CYS A 23 -37.76 30.97 -19.50
C CYS A 23 -38.67 29.78 -19.78
N THR A 24 -39.89 29.87 -19.28
CA THR A 24 -41.01 28.96 -19.47
C THR A 24 -41.83 29.42 -20.66
N GLN A 25 -41.96 28.60 -21.72
CA GLN A 25 -43.12 28.73 -22.60
C GLN A 25 -43.51 27.41 -23.28
N SER A 26 -44.79 27.09 -23.08
CA SER A 26 -45.59 25.94 -23.50
C SER A 26 -46.04 26.01 -24.96
N ILE A 27 -46.00 24.89 -25.68
CA ILE A 27 -46.72 24.68 -26.95
C ILE A 27 -47.43 23.31 -26.92
N GLN A 28 -48.70 23.30 -27.35
CA GLN A 28 -49.71 22.24 -27.22
C GLN A 28 -49.59 21.10 -28.27
N PHE A 29 -50.19 19.96 -27.89
CA PHE A 29 -50.25 18.64 -28.52
C PHE A 29 -50.98 18.54 -29.89
N GLY A 30 -50.55 17.57 -30.70
CA GLY A 30 -51.29 16.96 -31.81
C GLY A 30 -50.67 15.64 -32.33
N GLU A 31 -51.29 14.52 -31.96
CA GLU A 31 -51.26 13.15 -32.56
C GLU A 31 -49.93 12.34 -32.71
N THR A 32 -49.72 11.47 -31.71
CA THR A 32 -49.19 10.08 -31.71
C THR A 32 -48.15 9.64 -32.75
N VAL A 33 -46.86 9.62 -32.34
CA VAL A 33 -45.93 8.51 -32.59
C VAL A 33 -45.09 8.26 -31.34
N PHE A 34 -45.16 7.02 -30.84
CA PHE A 34 -44.43 6.52 -29.68
C PHE A 34 -42.95 6.32 -30.04
N LEU A 35 -42.03 7.08 -29.46
CA LEU A 35 -40.64 6.65 -29.26
C LEU A 35 -40.00 7.45 -28.10
N SER A 36 -39.61 6.67 -27.10
CA SER A 36 -38.64 6.88 -26.01
C SER A 36 -38.13 8.28 -25.70
N HIS A 37 -38.18 8.59 -24.41
CA HIS A 37 -37.84 9.82 -23.69
C HIS A 37 -36.33 10.19 -23.66
N LEU A 38 -35.64 10.11 -24.80
CA LEU A 38 -34.36 10.77 -25.05
C LEU A 38 -34.46 11.41 -26.45
N ASP A 39 -33.76 12.51 -26.70
CA ASP A 39 -33.60 13.11 -28.04
C ASP A 39 -34.56 14.24 -28.47
N CYS A 40 -35.08 15.05 -27.54
CA CYS A 40 -35.73 16.33 -27.94
C CYS A 40 -35.00 17.61 -27.52
N PHE A 41 -34.00 17.52 -26.63
CA PHE A 41 -33.19 18.68 -26.25
C PHE A 41 -32.05 18.99 -27.25
N CYS A 42 -31.76 18.06 -28.17
CA CYS A 42 -30.64 18.17 -29.10
C CYS A 42 -30.96 19.02 -30.35
N LEU A 43 -32.20 18.96 -30.86
CA LEU A 43 -32.52 19.56 -32.17
C LEU A 43 -32.68 21.08 -32.15
N ILE A 44 -33.20 21.67 -31.07
CA ILE A 44 -33.37 23.13 -30.97
C ILE A 44 -32.03 23.84 -30.73
N CYS A 45 -31.06 23.15 -30.11
CA CYS A 45 -29.74 23.72 -29.84
C CYS A 45 -28.85 23.74 -31.11
N MET A 46 -28.97 22.73 -31.99
CA MET A 46 -28.15 22.62 -33.21
C MET A 46 -28.39 23.71 -34.25
N LEU A 47 -29.57 24.34 -34.30
CA LEU A 47 -29.88 25.35 -35.32
C LEU A 47 -29.44 26.77 -34.96
N ARG A 48 -29.01 27.02 -33.71
CA ARG A 48 -28.62 28.37 -33.24
C ARG A 48 -27.11 28.54 -33.00
N PHE A 49 -26.36 27.45 -32.86
CA PHE A 49 -24.92 27.48 -32.59
C PHE A 49 -24.20 26.32 -33.30
N PRO A 50 -23.81 26.44 -34.57
CA PRO A 50 -23.10 25.40 -35.30
C PRO A 50 -21.62 25.22 -34.87
N HIS A 51 -21.22 25.78 -33.72
CA HIS A 51 -19.82 25.79 -33.27
C HIS A 51 -19.60 25.38 -31.80
N LEU A 52 -20.63 24.92 -31.08
CA LEU A 52 -20.39 24.19 -29.84
C LEU A 52 -20.33 22.70 -30.17
N GLU A 53 -19.17 22.28 -30.67
CA GLU A 53 -18.76 20.88 -30.54
C GLU A 53 -18.91 20.51 -29.08
N SER A 54 -19.78 19.53 -28.83
CA SER A 54 -19.92 18.84 -27.56
C SER A 54 -18.65 18.05 -27.27
N ASN A 55 -17.55 18.75 -27.03
CA ASN A 55 -16.40 18.24 -26.29
C ASN A 55 -16.70 18.44 -24.81
N GLU A 56 -17.70 17.71 -24.30
CA GLU A 56 -17.57 17.10 -22.98
C GLU A 56 -16.50 15.99 -23.09
N THR A 57 -15.29 16.38 -23.51
CA THR A 57 -14.09 15.60 -23.26
C THR A 57 -13.92 15.66 -21.75
N PHE A 58 -14.51 14.66 -21.09
CA PHE A 58 -14.16 14.26 -19.75
C PHE A 58 -12.63 14.21 -19.71
N PHE A 59 -12.02 15.28 -19.20
CA PHE A 59 -10.59 15.38 -18.99
C PHE A 59 -10.25 14.24 -18.03
N ILE A 60 -9.78 13.10 -18.55
CA ILE A 60 -9.08 12.10 -17.74
C ILE A 60 -7.75 12.76 -17.39
N THR A 61 -7.76 13.67 -16.43
CA THR A 61 -6.55 14.25 -15.86
C THR A 61 -5.78 13.09 -15.24
N MET A 62 -4.67 12.69 -15.88
CA MET A 62 -3.73 11.74 -15.30
C MET A 62 -3.20 12.33 -13.99
N ALA A 63 -3.68 11.86 -12.86
CA ALA A 63 -3.24 12.33 -11.56
C ALA A 63 -2.04 11.53 -11.07
N PHE A 64 -1.10 12.21 -10.43
CA PHE A 64 0.08 11.61 -9.81
C PHE A 64 -0.13 11.49 -8.31
N TYR A 65 -0.01 10.26 -7.81
CA TYR A 65 -0.16 9.94 -6.41
C TYR A 65 1.17 9.50 -5.82
N GLY A 66 1.53 10.02 -4.65
CA GLY A 66 2.76 9.67 -3.95
C GLY A 66 2.50 8.72 -2.78
N TYR A 67 3.36 7.72 -2.61
CA TYR A 67 3.40 6.92 -1.38
C TYR A 67 4.79 6.95 -0.74
N ALA A 68 4.83 7.25 0.57
CA ALA A 68 6.06 7.32 1.36
C ALA A 68 5.95 6.43 2.61
N ARG A 69 7.05 5.78 3.00
CA ARG A 69 7.08 4.92 4.19
C ARG A 69 8.40 5.02 4.93
N VAL A 70 8.34 5.17 6.26
CA VAL A 70 9.52 5.16 7.14
C VAL A 70 9.31 4.30 8.38
N SER A 71 10.42 3.75 8.90
CA SER A 71 10.39 2.87 10.06
C SER A 71 10.47 3.61 11.40
N THR A 72 11.00 4.84 11.45
CA THR A 72 11.14 5.61 12.71
C THR A 72 11.62 7.06 12.55
N ASN A 73 12.35 7.41 11.49
CA ASN A 73 12.96 8.73 11.34
C ASN A 73 12.04 9.72 10.60
N ASP A 74 11.72 10.85 11.23
CA ASP A 74 10.92 11.92 10.63
C ASP A 74 11.66 12.69 9.53
N GLN A 75 12.97 12.87 9.67
CA GLN A 75 13.77 13.61 8.67
C GLN A 75 13.80 12.88 7.30
N ASP A 76 13.81 11.55 7.32
CA ASP A 76 13.77 10.74 6.10
C ASP A 76 12.39 10.78 5.41
N LEU A 77 11.33 11.09 6.16
CA LEU A 77 9.98 11.17 5.62
C LEU A 77 9.78 12.50 4.88
N ASP A 78 10.23 13.60 5.46
CA ASP A 78 10.13 14.93 4.85
C ASP A 78 10.89 14.98 3.52
N LEU A 79 12.09 14.39 3.47
CA LEU A 79 12.87 14.29 2.24
C LEU A 79 12.13 13.48 1.16
N GLN A 80 11.50 12.35 1.53
CA GLN A 80 10.70 11.57 0.58
C GLN A 80 9.50 12.37 0.06
N ILE A 81 8.77 13.06 0.93
CA ILE A 81 7.63 13.89 0.52
C ILE A 81 8.08 15.00 -0.42
N GLN A 82 9.21 15.65 -0.16
CA GLN A 82 9.77 16.67 -1.05
C GLN A 82 10.10 16.09 -2.43
N THR A 83 10.76 14.92 -2.48
CA THR A 83 11.06 14.22 -3.73
C THR A 83 9.78 13.86 -4.51
N LEU A 84 8.73 13.40 -3.81
CA LEU A 84 7.45 13.06 -4.43
C LEU A 84 6.71 14.31 -4.96
N ARG A 85 6.73 15.42 -4.21
CA ARG A 85 6.19 16.71 -4.68
C ARG A 85 6.95 17.23 -5.89
N ALA A 86 8.29 17.13 -5.89
CA ALA A 86 9.12 17.50 -7.03
C ALA A 86 8.83 16.62 -8.26
N ALA A 87 8.43 15.37 -8.07
CA ALA A 87 7.99 14.47 -9.13
C ALA A 87 6.56 14.77 -9.65
N GLY A 88 5.86 15.77 -9.09
CA GLY A 88 4.53 16.20 -9.52
C GLY A 88 3.37 15.51 -8.82
N CYS A 89 3.59 14.83 -7.69
CA CYS A 89 2.50 14.18 -6.94
C CYS A 89 1.56 15.20 -6.30
N GLU A 90 0.27 15.12 -6.62
CA GLU A 90 -0.78 15.99 -6.06
C GLU A 90 -1.21 15.51 -4.68
N ILE A 91 -1.43 14.20 -4.55
CA ILE A 91 -1.88 13.56 -3.32
C ILE A 91 -0.79 12.62 -2.85
N ILE A 92 -0.23 12.88 -1.67
CA ILE A 92 0.82 12.06 -1.07
C ILE A 92 0.30 11.46 0.23
N ARG A 93 0.45 10.14 0.35
CA ARG A 93 0.12 9.39 1.58
C ARG A 93 1.38 8.83 2.20
N SER A 94 1.49 8.95 3.51
CA SER A 94 2.66 8.53 4.26
C SER A 94 2.30 7.59 5.39
N GLU A 95 3.14 6.57 5.61
CA GLU A 95 2.99 5.64 6.71
C GLU A 95 4.25 5.58 7.58
N LYS A 96 4.01 5.61 8.90
CA LYS A 96 5.00 5.28 9.91
C LYS A 96 4.70 3.88 10.44
N ALA A 97 5.57 2.92 10.12
CA ALA A 97 5.42 1.54 10.60
C ALA A 97 6.63 1.17 11.45
N SER A 98 6.45 1.06 12.77
CA SER A 98 7.46 0.49 13.66
C SER A 98 7.42 -1.04 13.58
N GLY A 99 8.51 -1.63 13.09
CA GLY A 99 8.70 -3.09 13.10
C GLY A 99 8.37 -3.85 11.81
N THR A 100 8.51 -5.17 11.90
CA THR A 100 8.60 -6.12 10.78
C THR A 100 7.24 -6.65 10.27
N SER A 101 6.12 -6.37 10.95
CA SER A 101 4.81 -6.94 10.60
C SER A 101 4.15 -6.25 9.40
N ARG A 102 3.44 -7.02 8.56
CA ARG A 102 2.57 -6.54 7.47
C ARG A 102 1.39 -5.69 7.98
N ASP A 103 1.07 -5.79 9.27
CA ASP A 103 0.03 -4.99 9.91
C ASP A 103 0.45 -3.53 9.97
N GLY A 104 -0.37 -2.64 9.39
CA GLY A 104 -0.13 -1.19 9.39
C GLY A 104 -0.06 -0.51 8.01
N ARG A 105 -0.43 -1.20 6.92
CA ARG A 105 -0.52 -0.62 5.55
C ARG A 105 -1.91 -0.03 5.22
N THR A 106 -2.50 0.66 6.17
CA THR A 106 -3.87 1.19 6.00
C THR A 106 -3.92 2.31 4.95
N GLU A 107 -2.95 3.22 4.93
CA GLU A 107 -2.88 4.30 3.95
C GLU A 107 -2.50 3.79 2.56
N LEU A 108 -1.63 2.78 2.44
CA LEU A 108 -1.37 2.17 1.13
C LEU A 108 -2.63 1.55 0.56
N GLN A 109 -3.37 0.79 1.37
CA GLN A 109 -4.61 0.15 0.91
C GLN A 109 -5.65 1.21 0.51
N LEU A 110 -5.85 2.24 1.34
CA LEU A 110 -6.74 3.37 1.02
C LEU A 110 -6.32 4.07 -0.27
N LEU A 111 -5.02 4.23 -0.50
CA LEU A 111 -4.51 4.81 -1.74
C LEU A 111 -4.82 3.91 -2.93
N LEU A 112 -4.57 2.60 -2.83
CA LEU A 112 -4.88 1.63 -3.88
C LEU A 112 -6.38 1.59 -4.22
N ASP A 113 -7.26 1.73 -3.23
CA ASP A 113 -8.70 1.78 -3.43
C ASP A 113 -9.17 3.10 -4.05
N PHE A 114 -8.40 4.18 -3.91
CA PHE A 114 -8.72 5.50 -4.45
C PHE A 114 -8.27 5.69 -5.91
N LEU A 115 -7.18 5.02 -6.30
CA LEU A 115 -6.60 5.14 -7.63
C LEU A 115 -7.58 4.67 -8.72
N ARG A 116 -7.53 5.36 -9.88
CA ARG A 116 -8.37 5.06 -11.04
C ARG A 116 -7.52 4.77 -12.27
N LYS A 117 -8.17 4.19 -13.28
CA LYS A 117 -7.54 3.94 -14.57
C LYS A 117 -6.95 5.23 -15.16
N GLY A 118 -5.68 5.17 -15.56
CA GLY A 118 -4.93 6.31 -16.10
C GLY A 118 -4.08 7.05 -15.06
N ASP A 119 -4.31 6.81 -13.77
CA ASP A 119 -3.48 7.40 -12.71
C ASP A 119 -2.10 6.77 -12.66
N THR A 120 -1.16 7.47 -12.01
CA THR A 120 0.18 6.97 -11.77
C THR A 120 0.53 7.05 -10.29
N LEU A 121 0.83 5.90 -9.71
CA LEU A 121 1.42 5.77 -8.39
C LEU A 121 2.94 5.97 -8.49
N ILE A 122 3.44 6.96 -7.79
CA ILE A 122 4.86 7.31 -7.69
C ILE A 122 5.36 6.96 -6.29
N VAL A 123 6.50 6.28 -6.26
CA VAL A 123 7.25 5.99 -5.04
C VAL A 123 8.69 6.46 -5.21
N THR A 124 9.41 6.72 -4.13
CA THR A 124 10.84 7.04 -4.24
C THR A 124 11.63 5.82 -4.70
N ARG A 125 11.39 4.68 -4.03
CA ARG A 125 12.01 3.38 -4.31
C ARG A 125 11.04 2.21 -4.07
N VAL A 126 11.29 1.08 -4.74
CA VAL A 126 10.43 -0.11 -4.61
C VAL A 126 10.49 -0.81 -3.25
N ASP A 127 11.61 -0.71 -2.51
CA ASP A 127 11.73 -1.22 -1.13
C ASP A 127 10.85 -0.46 -0.11
N ARG A 128 10.46 0.77 -0.46
CA ARG A 128 9.56 1.58 0.36
C ARG A 128 8.09 1.21 0.15
N LEU A 129 7.74 0.70 -1.03
CA LEU A 129 6.42 0.16 -1.36
C LEU A 129 6.21 -1.25 -0.79
N ALA A 130 7.11 -2.17 -1.10
CA ALA A 130 6.96 -3.60 -0.81
C ALA A 130 8.06 -4.15 0.12
N ARG A 131 7.72 -5.12 0.99
CA ARG A 131 8.70 -5.78 1.86
C ARG A 131 9.30 -7.05 1.24
N SER A 132 8.64 -7.61 0.23
CA SER A 132 9.14 -8.75 -0.53
C SER A 132 8.87 -8.53 -2.01
N ILE A 133 9.62 -9.22 -2.86
CA ILE A 133 9.36 -9.17 -4.30
C ILE A 133 7.96 -9.68 -4.64
N LYS A 134 7.52 -10.77 -4.00
CA LYS A 134 6.18 -11.31 -4.23
C LYS A 134 5.11 -10.25 -3.96
N ASP A 135 5.21 -9.57 -2.83
CA ASP A 135 4.31 -8.47 -2.45
C ASP A 135 4.34 -7.33 -3.47
N LEU A 136 5.52 -7.01 -4.01
CA LEU A 136 5.65 -6.01 -5.07
C LEU A 136 4.97 -6.44 -6.37
N GLN A 137 5.18 -7.68 -6.80
CA GLN A 137 4.57 -8.23 -8.02
C GLN A 137 3.06 -8.32 -7.89
N ASP A 138 2.54 -8.71 -6.73
CA ASP A 138 1.11 -8.74 -6.45
C ASP A 138 0.49 -7.33 -6.58
N ILE A 139 1.14 -6.30 -6.01
CA ILE A 139 0.71 -4.91 -6.13
C ILE A 139 0.75 -4.45 -7.59
N VAL A 140 1.84 -4.71 -8.30
CA VAL A 140 2.02 -4.31 -9.71
C VAL A 140 0.98 -4.99 -10.60
N TYR A 141 0.69 -6.27 -10.35
CA TYR A 141 -0.36 -6.99 -11.06
C TYR A 141 -1.73 -6.36 -10.81
N ALA A 142 -2.08 -6.04 -9.56
CA ALA A 142 -3.34 -5.38 -9.23
C ALA A 142 -3.47 -4.00 -9.89
N LEU A 143 -2.40 -3.19 -9.86
CA LEU A 143 -2.35 -1.88 -10.52
C LEU A 143 -2.53 -2.00 -12.03
N ASN A 144 -1.84 -2.95 -12.68
CA ASN A 144 -1.96 -3.17 -14.12
C ASN A 144 -3.39 -3.59 -14.52
N GLN A 145 -4.05 -4.43 -13.72
CA GLN A 145 -5.44 -4.84 -13.97
C GLN A 145 -6.43 -3.67 -13.90
N GLN A 146 -6.13 -2.69 -13.05
CA GLN A 146 -6.90 -1.44 -12.94
C GLN A 146 -6.47 -0.37 -13.97
N GLY A 147 -5.43 -0.64 -14.77
CA GLY A 147 -4.87 0.31 -15.74
C GLY A 147 -4.15 1.49 -15.08
N ILE A 148 -3.58 1.28 -13.90
CA ILE A 148 -2.77 2.23 -13.14
C ILE A 148 -1.30 1.96 -13.40
N THR A 149 -0.50 3.02 -13.51
CA THR A 149 0.95 2.92 -13.67
C THR A 149 1.67 3.01 -12.33
N LEU A 150 2.76 2.24 -12.16
CA LEU A 150 3.72 2.42 -11.08
C LEU A 150 5.02 3.02 -11.63
N LYS A 151 5.53 4.05 -10.95
CA LYS A 151 6.81 4.69 -11.26
C LYS A 151 7.65 4.88 -9.99
N ALA A 152 8.97 4.65 -10.10
CA ALA A 152 9.92 5.03 -9.06
C ALA A 152 10.71 6.28 -9.46
N THR A 153 11.01 7.17 -8.50
CA THR A 153 11.78 8.39 -8.78
C THR A 153 13.29 8.14 -8.81
N GLU A 154 13.80 7.29 -7.92
CA GLU A 154 15.25 7.04 -7.78
C GLU A 154 15.75 5.85 -8.58
N GLN A 155 14.85 5.08 -9.19
CA GLN A 155 15.15 3.86 -9.93
C GLN A 155 14.49 3.90 -11.30
N PRO A 156 15.07 3.26 -12.34
CA PRO A 156 14.50 3.20 -13.68
C PRO A 156 13.30 2.24 -13.77
N VAL A 157 12.34 2.38 -12.86
CA VAL A 157 11.11 1.58 -12.79
C VAL A 157 9.96 2.44 -13.28
N ASP A 158 9.42 2.08 -14.44
CA ASP A 158 8.17 2.62 -14.97
C ASP A 158 7.40 1.48 -15.65
N THR A 159 6.26 1.10 -15.10
CA THR A 159 5.46 -0.03 -15.61
C THR A 159 4.74 0.28 -16.92
N ARG A 160 4.84 1.49 -17.48
CA ARG A 160 4.42 1.76 -18.87
C ARG A 160 5.44 1.27 -19.88
N THR A 161 6.71 1.23 -19.49
CA THR A 161 7.82 0.91 -20.40
C THR A 161 8.20 -0.57 -20.27
N ALA A 162 8.55 -1.21 -21.40
CA ALA A 162 9.05 -2.59 -21.38
C ALA A 162 10.36 -2.70 -20.58
N ALA A 163 11.24 -1.71 -20.69
CA ALA A 163 12.49 -1.64 -19.95
C ALA A 163 12.26 -1.56 -18.43
N GLY A 164 11.32 -0.71 -17.98
CA GLY A 164 11.00 -0.58 -16.56
C GLY A 164 10.37 -1.84 -15.97
N LYS A 165 9.51 -2.55 -16.73
CA LYS A 165 8.98 -3.87 -16.34
C LYS A 165 10.11 -4.89 -16.21
N ALA A 166 10.97 -5.00 -17.23
CA ALA A 166 12.09 -5.94 -17.20
C ALA A 166 13.07 -5.67 -16.04
N PHE A 167 13.34 -4.39 -15.74
CA PHE A 167 14.17 -4.01 -14.60
C PHE A 167 13.52 -4.42 -13.27
N LEU A 168 12.21 -4.20 -13.12
CA LEU A 168 11.46 -4.62 -11.95
C LEU A 168 11.50 -6.15 -11.75
N ASP A 169 11.31 -6.92 -12.82
CA ASP A 169 11.38 -8.39 -12.77
C ASP A 169 12.79 -8.86 -12.40
N MET A 170 13.82 -8.22 -12.96
CA MET A 170 15.22 -8.51 -12.63
C MET A 170 15.54 -8.25 -11.16
N LEU A 171 15.06 -7.14 -10.57
CA LEU A 171 15.17 -6.91 -9.13
C LEU A 171 14.55 -8.05 -8.32
N GLY A 172 13.49 -8.65 -8.85
CA GLY A 172 12.87 -9.81 -8.25
C GLY A 172 13.72 -11.06 -8.24
N VAL A 173 14.36 -11.36 -9.37
CA VAL A 173 15.31 -12.46 -9.50
C VAL A 173 16.45 -12.30 -8.49
N PHE A 174 17.02 -11.09 -8.37
CA PHE A 174 18.08 -10.82 -7.40
C PHE A 174 17.62 -10.97 -5.95
N ALA A 175 16.41 -10.49 -5.62
CA ALA A 175 15.87 -10.61 -4.26
C ALA A 175 15.65 -12.08 -3.85
N GLU A 176 15.18 -12.92 -4.77
CA GLU A 176 15.01 -14.36 -4.53
C GLU A 176 16.37 -15.06 -4.40
N PHE A 177 17.31 -14.74 -5.28
CA PHE A 177 18.67 -15.26 -5.25
C PHE A 177 19.36 -14.96 -3.91
N GLU A 178 19.32 -13.72 -3.43
CA GLU A 178 19.88 -13.35 -2.12
C GLU A 178 19.22 -14.11 -0.97
N THR A 179 17.90 -14.29 -1.03
CA THR A 179 17.14 -15.01 0.00
C THR A 179 17.55 -16.48 0.05
N ASN A 180 17.73 -17.11 -1.11
CA ASN A 180 18.16 -18.50 -1.21
C ASN A 180 19.60 -18.68 -0.69
N LEU A 181 20.53 -17.81 -1.09
CA LEU A 181 21.91 -17.83 -0.56
C LEU A 181 21.97 -17.65 0.97
N ARG A 182 21.16 -16.75 1.53
CA ARG A 182 21.08 -16.58 3.00
C ARG A 182 20.55 -17.85 3.67
N ARG A 183 19.54 -18.49 3.09
CA ARG A 183 18.97 -19.75 3.61
C ARG A 183 19.99 -20.88 3.57
N GLU A 184 20.72 -21.04 2.47
CA GLU A 184 21.78 -22.06 2.33
C GLU A 184 22.85 -21.92 3.42
N ARG A 185 23.41 -20.70 3.58
CA ARG A 185 24.39 -20.41 4.64
C ARG A 185 23.84 -20.66 6.05
N GLN A 186 22.56 -20.35 6.27
CA GLN A 186 21.91 -20.63 7.55
C GLN A 186 21.80 -22.14 7.80
N LEU A 187 21.42 -22.93 6.79
CA LEU A 187 21.32 -24.39 6.91
C LEU A 187 22.68 -25.02 7.17
N GLU A 188 23.73 -24.58 6.47
CA GLU A 188 25.12 -25.00 6.72
C GLU A 188 25.55 -24.67 8.15
N GLY A 189 25.27 -23.43 8.62
CA GLY A 189 25.56 -23.01 9.98
C GLY A 189 24.82 -23.85 11.03
N ILE A 190 23.54 -24.15 10.80
CA ILE A 190 22.74 -25.03 11.66
C ILE A 190 23.31 -26.46 11.67
N ALA A 191 23.68 -27.01 10.51
CA ALA A 191 24.28 -28.34 10.40
C ALA A 191 25.61 -28.42 11.17
N ALA A 192 26.48 -27.42 11.00
CA ALA A 192 27.75 -27.33 11.73
C ALA A 192 27.55 -27.15 13.25
N ALA A 193 26.53 -26.40 13.67
CA ALA A 193 26.20 -26.23 15.10
C ALA A 193 25.56 -27.49 15.70
N LYS A 194 24.75 -28.23 14.94
CA LYS A 194 24.23 -29.56 15.34
C LYS A 194 25.36 -30.58 15.49
N ALA A 195 26.29 -30.64 14.53
CA ALA A 195 27.46 -31.52 14.60
C ALA A 195 28.35 -31.22 15.83
N ARG A 196 28.45 -29.94 16.21
CA ARG A 196 29.15 -29.50 17.43
C ARG A 196 28.34 -29.66 18.72
N GLY A 197 27.10 -30.14 18.66
CA GLY A 197 26.25 -30.34 19.85
C GLY A 197 25.78 -29.05 20.53
N VAL A 198 25.81 -27.90 19.85
CA VAL A 198 25.45 -26.59 20.44
C VAL A 198 23.97 -26.49 20.79
N TYR A 199 23.10 -27.18 20.04
CA TYR A 199 21.65 -27.17 20.28
C TYR A 199 21.26 -28.11 21.43
N GLN A 200 21.25 -27.59 22.66
CA GLN A 200 20.79 -28.31 23.86
C GLN A 200 19.28 -28.18 24.11
N GLY A 201 18.52 -27.72 23.11
CA GLY A 201 17.09 -27.46 23.24
C GLY A 201 16.76 -26.27 24.16
N ARG A 202 15.48 -26.14 24.52
CA ARG A 202 15.02 -25.09 25.42
C ARG A 202 15.44 -25.42 26.85
N LYS A 203 16.25 -24.55 27.47
CA LYS A 203 16.58 -24.68 28.90
C LYS A 203 15.30 -24.79 29.74
N PRO A 204 15.19 -25.76 30.66
CA PRO A 204 14.07 -25.84 31.58
C PRO A 204 13.92 -24.51 32.32
N ARG A 205 12.69 -23.98 32.37
CA ARG A 205 12.41 -22.72 33.09
C ARG A 205 12.23 -22.91 34.59
N ILE A 206 12.05 -24.16 35.02
CA ILE A 206 11.70 -24.52 36.40
C ILE A 206 12.51 -25.73 36.81
N ASP A 207 12.89 -25.72 38.08
CA ASP A 207 13.54 -26.84 38.73
C ASP A 207 12.54 -28.01 38.90
N PRO A 208 12.78 -29.17 38.26
CA PRO A 208 11.92 -30.34 38.42
C PRO A 208 11.85 -30.85 39.87
N VAL A 209 12.87 -30.57 40.69
CA VAL A 209 12.89 -30.96 42.11
C VAL A 209 11.80 -30.26 42.89
N GLU A 210 11.56 -28.97 42.61
CA GLU A 210 10.51 -28.19 43.27
C GLU A 210 9.12 -28.75 42.95
N VAL A 211 8.86 -29.09 41.68
CA VAL A 211 7.59 -29.70 41.26
C VAL A 211 7.35 -31.02 42.01
N ARG A 212 8.41 -31.82 42.21
CA ARG A 212 8.36 -33.09 42.94
C ARG A 212 8.10 -32.89 44.43
N ARG A 213 8.78 -31.95 45.08
CA ARG A 213 8.56 -31.63 46.51
C ARG A 213 7.08 -31.33 46.77
N LEU A 214 6.51 -30.44 45.95
CA LEU A 214 5.10 -30.04 46.06
C LEU A 214 4.12 -31.21 45.81
N TYR A 215 4.47 -32.15 44.93
CA TYR A 215 3.61 -33.29 44.59
C TYR A 215 3.70 -34.45 45.61
N VAL A 216 4.91 -34.80 46.05
CA VAL A 216 5.16 -35.99 46.89
C VAL A 216 5.08 -35.66 48.38
N GLU A 217 5.73 -34.57 48.82
CA GLU A 217 5.81 -34.21 50.25
C GLU A 217 4.56 -33.45 50.68
N GLU A 218 4.14 -32.46 49.89
CA GLU A 218 2.99 -31.61 50.20
C GLU A 218 1.66 -32.16 49.67
N LYS A 219 1.70 -33.29 48.91
CA LYS A 219 0.53 -33.98 48.32
C LYS A 219 -0.42 -33.06 47.55
N MET A 220 0.10 -31.99 46.96
CA MET A 220 -0.72 -31.04 46.20
C MET A 220 -1.10 -31.60 44.83
N GLY A 221 -2.36 -31.36 44.44
CA GLY A 221 -2.83 -31.73 43.10
C GLY A 221 -2.13 -30.92 42.00
N ALA A 222 -1.96 -31.51 40.82
CA ALA A 222 -1.27 -30.88 39.68
C ALA A 222 -1.83 -29.49 39.29
N THR A 223 -3.11 -29.23 39.55
CA THR A 223 -3.74 -27.91 39.33
C THR A 223 -3.27 -26.85 40.34
N ALA A 224 -3.04 -27.24 41.59
CA ALA A 224 -2.51 -26.32 42.62
C ALA A 224 -1.05 -25.97 42.33
N ILE A 225 -0.23 -26.98 42.01
CA ILE A 225 1.18 -26.82 41.62
C ILE A 225 1.31 -25.91 40.38
N SER A 226 0.45 -26.13 39.39
CA SER A 226 0.37 -25.32 38.17
C SER A 226 0.14 -23.84 38.48
N ARG A 227 -0.76 -23.52 39.42
CA ARG A 227 -1.05 -22.15 39.84
C ARG A 227 0.08 -21.54 40.66
N GLN A 228 0.68 -22.30 41.57
CA GLN A 228 1.74 -21.83 42.46
C GLN A 228 3.05 -21.54 41.71
N LEU A 229 3.42 -22.41 40.75
CA LEU A 229 4.65 -22.27 39.96
C LEU A 229 4.44 -21.54 38.62
N GLY A 230 3.21 -21.10 38.31
CA GLY A 230 2.90 -20.37 37.08
C GLY A 230 3.14 -21.18 35.79
N ILE A 231 2.95 -22.51 35.83
CA ILE A 231 3.13 -23.40 34.68
C ILE A 231 1.83 -24.05 34.23
N GLY A 232 1.78 -24.40 32.94
CA GLY A 232 0.68 -25.23 32.44
C GLY A 232 0.66 -26.61 33.11
N ARG A 233 -0.53 -27.12 33.41
CA ARG A 233 -0.74 -28.46 33.99
C ARG A 233 0.00 -29.58 33.23
N ALA A 234 0.05 -29.50 31.90
CA ALA A 234 0.78 -30.46 31.07
C ALA A 234 2.31 -30.46 31.33
N SER A 235 2.89 -29.32 31.74
CA SER A 235 4.29 -29.27 32.15
C SER A 235 4.53 -29.93 33.50
N VAL A 236 3.57 -29.89 34.43
CA VAL A 236 3.65 -30.59 35.71
C VAL A 236 3.70 -32.10 35.47
N TYR A 237 2.75 -32.66 34.73
CA TYR A 237 2.74 -34.09 34.40
C TYR A 237 3.98 -34.53 33.63
N ARG A 238 4.42 -33.75 32.63
CA ARG A 238 5.65 -34.06 31.89
C ARG A 238 6.92 -34.09 32.75
N VAL A 239 6.95 -33.33 33.85
CA VAL A 239 8.07 -33.40 34.82
C VAL A 239 7.96 -34.67 35.66
N LEU A 240 6.75 -35.02 36.12
CA LEU A 240 6.51 -36.24 36.90
C LEU A 240 6.76 -37.52 36.09
N ASP A 241 6.32 -37.56 34.83
CA ASP A 241 6.44 -38.70 33.91
C ASP A 241 7.89 -38.96 33.46
N ARG A 242 8.72 -37.91 33.35
CA ARG A 242 10.12 -38.03 32.86
C ARG A 242 11.04 -38.82 33.79
N ASP A 243 10.68 -38.90 35.08
CA ASP A 243 11.50 -39.58 36.09
C ASP A 243 11.06 -41.04 36.30
N GLU A 244 9.92 -41.48 35.75
CA GLU A 244 9.50 -42.89 35.76
C GLU A 244 10.16 -43.71 34.65
N GLN A 245 10.74 -43.06 33.64
CA GLN A 245 11.46 -43.73 32.55
C GLN A 245 12.95 -43.85 32.89
N PRO A 246 13.51 -45.08 33.03
CA PRO A 246 14.95 -45.23 33.19
C PRO A 246 15.68 -44.70 31.95
N ALA A 247 16.77 -43.97 32.20
CA ALA A 247 17.61 -43.31 31.21
C ALA A 247 18.19 -44.26 30.15
#